data_AF-A0A955FBX3-F1
#
_entry.id   AF-A0A955FBX3-F1
#
_cell.length_a   1.000
_cell.length_b   1.000
_cell.length_c   1.000
_cell.angle_alpha   90.00
_cell.angle_beta   90.00
_cell.angle_gamma   90.00
#
_symmetry.space_group_name_H-M   'P 1'
#
loop_
_entity.id
_entity.type
_entity.pdbx_description
1 polymer ?
#
loop_
_entity_poly.entity_id
_entity_poly.type
_entity_poly.pdbx_seq_one_letter_code
_entity_poly.pdbx_strand_id
1 'polypeptide(L)' 'MGKPKKRTSPRATGARRSHLVLKLARAVNAKSPVKARTTKKETGKA' A
#
# COMPACT_ATOMS: atom_id res chain seq x y z
N MET A 1 -13.00 12.46 -19.30
CA MET A 1 -11.81 12.14 -18.48
C MET A 1 -10.56 12.50 -19.25
N GLY A 2 -9.71 13.37 -18.70
CA GLY A 2 -8.46 13.76 -19.37
C GLY A 2 -7.50 12.57 -19.48
N LYS A 3 -7.01 12.29 -20.70
CA LYS A 3 -5.98 11.27 -20.91
C LYS A 3 -4.67 11.71 -20.23
N PRO A 4 -3.97 10.82 -19.50
CA PRO A 4 -2.69 11.18 -18.90
C PRO A 4 -1.66 11.53 -20.00
N LYS A 5 -0.97 12.67 -19.82
CA LYS A 5 0.05 13.14 -20.76
C LYS A 5 1.28 12.23 -20.82
N LYS A 6 1.61 11.57 -19.71
CA LYS A 6 2.79 10.70 -19.53
C LYS A 6 2.45 9.49 -18.66
N ARG A 7 3.21 8.42 -18.85
CA ARG A 7 3.14 7.22 -17.98
C ARG A 7 3.72 7.56 -16.61
N THR A 8 2.99 7.22 -15.55
CA THR A 8 3.52 7.31 -14.18
C THR A 8 4.65 6.31 -13.99
N SER A 9 5.74 6.74 -13.33
CA SER A 9 6.85 5.85 -13.01
C SER A 9 6.42 4.71 -12.06
N PRO A 10 7.11 3.55 -12.09
CA PRO A 10 6.84 2.46 -11.16
C PRO A 10 6.93 2.91 -9.69
N ARG A 11 7.93 3.74 -9.36
CA ARG A 11 8.12 4.32 -8.02
C ARG A 11 6.92 5.17 -7.59
N ALA A 12 6.45 6.07 -8.44
CA ALA A 12 5.30 6.92 -8.10
C ALA A 12 3.99 6.13 -7.96
N THR A 13 3.84 5.06 -8.76
CA THR A 13 2.70 4.13 -8.62
C THR A 13 2.75 3.36 -7.31
N GLY A 14 3.92 2.86 -6.92
CA GLY A 14 4.13 2.16 -5.64
C GLY A 14 3.88 3.08 -4.44
N ALA A 15 4.43 4.30 -4.46
CA ALA A 15 4.22 5.29 -3.40
C ALA A 15 2.74 5.61 -3.20
N ARG A 16 2.00 5.83 -4.30
CA ARG A 16 0.55 6.09 -4.26
C ARG A 16 -0.24 4.90 -3.69
N ARG A 17 0.21 3.66 -3.93
CA ARG A 17 -0.48 2.44 -3.47
C ARG A 17 -0.03 1.95 -2.09
N SER A 18 0.92 2.62 -1.44
CA SER A 18 1.49 2.19 -0.15
C SER A 18 0.43 2.00 0.95
N HIS A 19 -0.54 2.91 1.05
CA HIS A 19 -1.63 2.84 2.03
C HIS A 19 -2.55 1.62 1.85
N LEU A 20 -2.74 1.13 0.62
CA LEU A 20 -3.55 -0.06 0.35
C LEU A 20 -2.88 -1.32 0.88
N VAL A 21 -1.55 -1.42 0.75
CA VAL A 21 -0.77 -2.55 1.26
C VAL A 21 -0.83 -2.59 2.79
N LEU A 22 -0.74 -1.44 3.45
CA LEU A 22 -0.90 -1.33 4.91
C LEU A 22 -2.30 -1.77 5.37
N LYS A 23 -3.36 -1.27 4.70
CA LYS A 23 -4.74 -1.63 5.03
C LYS A 23 -4.99 -3.13 4.87
N LEU A 24 -4.50 -3.72 3.78
CA LEU A 24 -4.61 -5.15 3.52
C LEU A 24 -3.90 -5.96 4.60
N ALA A 25 -2.67 -5.59 4.97
CA ALA A 25 -1.93 -6.29 6.01
C ALA A 25 -2.64 -6.24 7.37
N ARG A 26 -3.21 -5.08 7.76
CA ARG A 26 -4.01 -4.96 8.98
C ARG A 26 -5.24 -5.88 8.96
N ALA A 27 -5.97 -5.92 7.84
CA ALA A 27 -7.15 -6.78 7.69
C ALA A 27 -6.78 -8.28 7.72
N VAL A 28 -5.70 -8.67 7.05
CA VAL A 28 -5.20 -10.05 7.07
C VAL A 28 -4.75 -10.44 8.48
N ASN A 29 -4.02 -9.57 9.18
CA ASN A 29 -3.56 -9.82 10.55
C ASN A 29 -4.70 -9.93 11.57
N ALA A 30 -5.86 -9.33 11.28
CA ALA A 30 -7.05 -9.43 12.12
C ALA A 30 -7.86 -10.72 11.89
N LYS A 31 -7.79 -11.30 10.68
CA LYS A 31 -8.64 -12.44 10.28
C LYS A 31 -7.89 -13.77 10.13
N SER A 32 -6.60 -13.72 9.79
CA SER A 32 -5.80 -14.89 9.43
C SER A 32 -4.82 -15.27 10.54
N PRO A 33 -4.55 -16.57 10.76
CA PRO A 33 -3.45 -17.01 11.60
C PRO A 33 -2.07 -16.64 10.99
N VAL A 34 -2.02 -16.34 9.68
CA VAL A 34 -0.79 -15.94 8.98
C VAL A 34 -0.53 -14.45 9.18
N LYS A 35 0.65 -14.11 9.72
CA LYS A 35 1.08 -12.72 9.93
C LYS A 35 1.65 -12.11 8.65
N ALA A 36 0.94 -11.15 8.08
CA ALA A 36 1.43 -10.29 7.01
C ALA A 36 2.32 -9.19 7.58
N ARG A 37 3.57 -9.11 7.09
CA ARG A 37 4.51 -8.03 7.44
C ARG A 37 4.66 -7.08 6.26
N THR A 38 4.60 -5.79 6.51
CA THR A 38 4.80 -4.76 5.48
C THR A 38 6.19 -4.13 5.60
N THR A 39 6.34 -2.91 5.08
CA THR A 39 7.61 -2.19 5.13
C THR A 39 8.01 -1.82 6.55
N LYS A 40 9.32 -1.86 6.85
CA LYS A 40 9.92 -1.53 8.15
C LYS A 40 9.47 -0.18 8.76
N LYS A 41 9.03 0.77 7.94
CA LYS A 41 8.52 2.08 8.37
C LYS A 41 6.98 2.12 8.26
N GLU A 42 6.29 1.45 9.18
CA GLU A 42 4.82 1.54 9.33
C GLU A 42 4.40 2.86 10.01
N THR A 43 5.06 3.97 9.69
CA THR A 43 4.81 5.26 10.32
C THR A 43 3.74 6.02 9.55
N GLY A 44 2.49 5.80 9.94
CA GLY A 44 1.29 6.48 9.46
C GLY A 44 0.12 6.03 10.34
N LYS A 45 -0.27 6.92 11.25
CA LYS A 45 -1.15 6.71 12.40
C LYS A 45 -2.39 5.86 12.08
N ALA A 46 -2.82 5.08 13.08
CA ALA A 46 -4.10 4.39 13.13
C ALA A 46 -5.26 5.31 12.72
#